data_AF-A0ABD5HS70-F1
#
_entry.id   AF-A0ABD5HS70-F1
#
_cell.length_a   1.000
_cell.length_b   1.000
_cell.length_c   1.000
_cell.angle_alpha   90.00
_cell.angle_beta   90.00
_cell.angle_gamma   90.00
#
_symmetry.space_group_name_H-M   'P 1'
#
loop_
_entity.id
_entity.type
_entity.pdbx_description
1 polymer ?
#
loop_
_entity_poly.entity_id
_entity_poly.type
_entity_poly.pdbx_seq_one_letter_code
_entity_poly.pdbx_strand_id
1 'polypeptide(L)'
;MKLVEIEERIDIFEKLLTLFSTALFVPGVYNLLVKIFDFPKLITGTLGKFLVIIYVLLIFIFWSRSMFNLVKLKRKKRKILEMNDRSG
;
A
#
# COMPACT_ATOMS: atom_id res chain seq x y z
N MET A 1 12.44 10.61 -22.39
CA MET A 1 12.49 9.18 -22.01
C MET A 1 12.58 8.96 -20.49
N LYS A 2 13.56 9.54 -19.77
CA LYS A 2 13.72 9.32 -18.31
C LYS A 2 12.57 9.82 -17.41
N LEU A 3 11.85 10.88 -17.80
CA LEU A 3 10.75 11.44 -17.00
C LEU A 3 9.48 10.58 -17.07
N VAL A 4 9.14 10.08 -18.25
CA VAL A 4 7.97 9.20 -18.48
C VAL A 4 8.10 7.92 -17.66
N GLU A 5 9.27 7.29 -17.66
CA GLU A 5 9.52 6.08 -16.85
C GLU A 5 9.39 6.33 -15.33
N ILE A 6 9.78 7.52 -14.85
CA ILE A 6 9.61 7.90 -13.44
C ILE A 6 8.14 8.10 -13.10
N GLU A 7 7.37 8.67 -14.03
CA GLU A 7 5.94 8.94 -13.87
C GLU A 7 5.12 7.65 -13.84
N GLU A 8 5.39 6.71 -14.74
CA GLU A 8 4.79 5.36 -14.72
C GLU A 8 5.09 4.62 -13.42
N ARG A 9 6.35 4.68 -12.94
CA ARG A 9 6.71 4.06 -11.65
C ARG A 9 5.98 4.72 -10.48
N ILE A 10 5.77 6.04 -10.50
CA ILE A 10 5.00 6.73 -9.46
C ILE A 10 3.55 6.23 -9.47
N ASP A 11 2.90 6.16 -10.63
CA ASP A 11 1.51 5.67 -10.75
C ASP A 11 1.36 4.23 -10.23
N ILE A 12 2.33 3.35 -10.53
CA ILE A 12 2.36 1.98 -9.98
C ILE A 12 2.43 2.00 -8.46
N PHE A 13 3.30 2.81 -7.85
CA PHE A 13 3.41 2.89 -6.39
C PHE A 13 2.17 3.52 -5.74
N GLU A 14 1.48 4.46 -6.40
CA GLU A 14 0.21 5.00 -5.92
C GLU A 14 -0.90 3.94 -5.93
N LYS A 15 -1.01 3.17 -7.01
CA LYS A 15 -1.95 2.03 -7.09
C LYS A 15 -1.66 0.98 -6.02
N LEU A 16 -0.39 0.63 -5.82
CA LEU A 16 0.04 -0.30 -4.76
C LEU A 16 -0.30 0.23 -3.37
N LEU A 17 -0.08 1.53 -3.11
CA LEU A 17 -0.44 2.14 -1.83
C LEU A 17 -1.94 2.07 -1.57
N THR A 18 -2.77 2.36 -2.57
CA THR A 18 -4.22 2.21 -2.45
C THR A 18 -4.59 0.76 -2.15
N LEU A 19 -4.03 -0.19 -2.90
CA LEU A 19 -4.29 -1.62 -2.70
C LEU A 19 -3.93 -2.08 -1.28
N PHE A 20 -2.73 -1.76 -0.81
CA PHE A 20 -2.30 -2.11 0.55
C PHE A 20 -3.13 -1.41 1.62
N SER A 21 -3.52 -0.15 1.39
CA SER A 21 -4.40 0.57 2.31
C SER A 21 -5.76 -0.13 2.42
N THR A 22 -6.39 -0.50 1.30
CA THR A 22 -7.64 -1.28 1.30
C THR A 22 -7.45 -2.64 1.96
N ALA A 23 -6.32 -3.31 1.69
CA ALA A 23 -6.04 -4.63 2.24
C ALA A 23 -5.89 -4.64 3.78
N LEU A 24 -5.47 -3.52 4.39
CA LEU A 24 -5.46 -3.36 5.85
C LEU A 24 -6.87 -3.41 6.47
N PHE A 25 -7.91 -3.02 5.74
CA PHE A 25 -9.30 -3.05 6.22
C PHE A 25 -9.97 -4.42 6.10
N VAL A 26 -9.40 -5.34 5.30
CA VAL A 26 -9.98 -6.67 5.04
C VAL A 26 -10.33 -7.45 6.31
N PRO A 27 -9.48 -7.51 7.36
CA PRO A 27 -9.83 -8.21 8.60
C PRO A 27 -11.05 -7.61 9.30
N GLY A 28 -11.20 -6.28 9.24
CA GLY A 28 -12.35 -5.57 9.79
C GLY A 28 -13.63 -5.85 9.02
N VAL A 29 -13.57 -5.77 7.68
CA VAL A 29 -14.69 -6.10 6.79
C VAL A 29 -15.11 -7.55 6.96
N TYR A 30 -14.16 -8.48 7.02
CA TYR A 30 -14.43 -9.90 7.26
C TYR A 30 -15.16 -10.12 8.59
N ASN A 31 -14.69 -9.49 9.68
CA ASN A 31 -15.37 -9.58 10.97
C ASN A 31 -16.79 -8.99 10.95
N LEU A 32 -17.01 -7.93 10.20
CA LEU A 32 -18.32 -7.30 10.04
C LEU A 32 -19.27 -8.21 9.26
N LEU A 33 -18.82 -8.79 8.14
CA LEU A 33 -19.61 -9.74 7.34
C LEU A 33 -19.99 -10.98 8.15
N VAL A 34 -19.03 -11.56 8.89
CA VAL A 34 -19.30 -12.69 9.78
C VAL A 34 -20.39 -12.36 10.79
N LYS A 35 -20.38 -11.16 11.38
CA LYS A 35 -21.41 -10.73 12.33
C LYS A 35 -22.79 -10.54 11.68
N ILE A 36 -22.83 -10.04 10.44
CA ILE A 36 -24.09 -9.75 9.74
C ILE A 36 -24.75 -11.04 9.23
N PHE A 37 -23.97 -11.95 8.67
CA PHE A 37 -24.48 -13.17 8.03
C PHE A 37 -24.45 -14.40 8.94
N ASP A 38 -24.03 -14.23 10.20
CA ASP A 38 -23.89 -15.28 11.20
C ASP A 38 -23.10 -16.52 10.71
N PHE A 39 -22.11 -16.28 9.85
CA PHE A 39 -21.28 -17.35 9.30
C PHE A 39 -20.33 -17.90 10.38
N PRO A 40 -20.07 -19.22 10.38
CA PRO A 40 -19.04 -19.79 11.25
C PRO A 40 -17.70 -19.14 10.92
N LYS A 41 -17.05 -18.57 11.95
CA LYS A 41 -15.74 -17.94 11.79
C LYS A 41 -14.71 -18.98 11.34
N LEU A 42 -14.13 -18.77 10.16
CA LEU A 42 -12.96 -19.54 9.70
C LEU A 42 -11.75 -19.35 10.61
N ILE A 43 -11.59 -18.14 11.15
CA ILE A 43 -10.45 -17.74 11.98
C ILE A 43 -10.94 -17.56 13.42
N THR A 44 -10.76 -18.58 14.26
CA THR A 44 -11.15 -18.60 15.68
C THR A 44 -9.97 -18.83 16.61
N GLY A 45 -10.18 -18.50 17.89
CA GLY A 45 -9.17 -18.73 18.94
C GLY A 45 -7.94 -17.83 18.86
N THR A 46 -6.95 -18.14 19.70
CA THR A 46 -5.69 -17.39 19.83
C THR A 46 -4.85 -17.45 18.55
N LEU A 47 -4.78 -18.62 17.89
CA LEU A 47 -4.04 -18.83 16.65
C LEU A 47 -4.57 -17.94 15.51
N GLY A 48 -5.89 -17.80 15.42
CA GLY A 48 -6.52 -16.94 14.43
C GLY A 48 -6.19 -15.45 14.62
N LYS A 49 -6.15 -14.98 15.87
CA LYS A 49 -5.71 -13.61 16.18
C LYS A 49 -4.26 -13.37 15.78
N PHE A 50 -3.36 -14.33 16.03
CA PHE A 50 -1.97 -14.25 15.59
C PHE A 50 -1.84 -14.15 14.07
N LEU A 51 -2.61 -14.93 13.31
CA LEU A 51 -2.60 -14.86 11.84
C LEU A 51 -3.05 -13.48 11.32
N VAL A 52 -4.08 -12.88 11.93
CA VAL A 52 -4.52 -11.53 11.58
C VAL A 52 -3.43 -10.49 11.89
N ILE A 53 -2.74 -10.61 13.02
CA ILE A 53 -1.63 -9.71 13.38
C ILE A 53 -0.50 -9.83 12.36
N ILE A 54 -0.10 -11.06 11.99
CA ILE A 54 0.94 -11.31 10.99
C ILE A 54 0.53 -10.73 9.63
N TYR A 55 -0.72 -10.93 9.21
CA TYR A 55 -1.27 -10.35 7.99
C TYR A 55 -1.17 -8.82 7.97
N VAL A 56 -1.62 -8.17 9.05
CA VAL A 56 -1.56 -6.70 9.17
C VAL A 56 -0.11 -6.21 9.15
N LEU A 57 0.80 -6.88 9.87
CA LEU A 57 2.22 -6.54 9.87
C LEU A 57 2.85 -6.63 8.49
N LEU A 58 2.59 -7.71 7.75
CA LEU A 58 3.12 -7.89 6.40
C LEU A 58 2.64 -6.78 5.46
N ILE A 59 1.34 -6.47 5.46
CA ILE A 59 0.81 -5.39 4.62
C ILE A 59 1.38 -4.04 5.03
N PHE A 60 1.52 -3.78 6.33
CA PHE A 60 2.10 -2.54 6.82
C PHE A 60 3.56 -2.36 6.37
N ILE A 61 4.35 -3.43 6.34
CA ILE A 61 5.73 -3.43 5.81
C ILE A 61 5.72 -3.08 4.32
N PHE A 62 4.87 -3.72 3.52
CA PHE A 62 4.78 -3.44 2.08
C PHE A 62 4.29 -2.03 1.79
N TRP A 63 3.31 -1.54 2.57
CA TRP A 63 2.80 -0.19 2.49
C TRP A 63 3.91 0.83 2.77
N SER A 64 4.63 0.65 3.88
CA SER A 64 5.72 1.56 4.29
C SER A 64 6.84 1.61 3.25
N ARG A 65 7.22 0.46 2.68
CA ARG A 65 8.23 0.38 1.62
C ARG A 65 7.78 1.08 0.34
N SER A 66 6.51 0.91 -0.03
CA SER A 66 5.92 1.56 -1.21
C SER A 66 5.88 3.08 -1.02
N MET A 67 5.49 3.55 0.16
CA MET A 67 5.47 4.97 0.51
C MET A 67 6.86 5.60 0.42
N PHE A 68 7.87 4.93 0.99
CA PHE A 68 9.25 5.40 0.92
C PHE A 68 9.75 5.53 -0.53
N ASN A 69 9.50 4.51 -1.36
CA ASN A 69 9.89 4.54 -2.77
C ASN A 69 9.16 5.63 -3.56
N LEU A 70 7.87 5.83 -3.30
CA LEU A 70 7.08 6.90 -3.90
C LEU A 70 7.67 8.28 -3.58
N VAL A 71 7.95 8.55 -2.30
CA VAL A 71 8.56 9.83 -1.88
C VAL A 71 9.91 10.05 -2.55
N LYS A 72 10.74 9.00 -2.63
CA LYS A 72 12.04 9.05 -3.30
C LYS A 72 11.89 9.39 -4.79
N LEU A 73 10.94 8.76 -5.48
CA LEU A 73 10.67 9.01 -6.90
C LEU A 73 10.09 10.41 -7.15
N LYS A 74 9.14 10.88 -6.34
CA LYS A 74 8.58 12.25 -6.42
C LYS A 74 9.67 13.30 -6.23
N ARG A 75 10.58 13.11 -5.26
CA ARG A 75 11.76 13.98 -5.08
C ARG A 75 12.69 13.96 -6.30
N LYS A 76 12.92 12.79 -6.91
CA LYS A 76 13.74 12.65 -8.12
C LYS A 76 13.10 13.36 -9.33
N LYS A 77 11.79 13.18 -9.53
CA LYS A 77 11.02 13.87 -10.58
C LYS A 77 11.15 15.39 -10.46
N ARG A 78 10.95 15.91 -9.25
CA ARG A 78 11.05 17.36 -8.96
C ARG A 78 12.43 17.92 -9.32
N LYS A 79 13.51 17.26 -8.90
CA LYS A 79 14.88 17.70 -9.23
C LYS A 79 15.16 17.75 -10.73
N ILE A 80 14.66 16.78 -11.49
CA ILE A 80 14.84 16.75 -12.95
C ILE A 80 14.09 17.91 -13.62
N LEU A 81 12.86 18.19 -13.17
CA LEU A 81 12.08 19.32 -13.67
C LEU A 81 12.77 20.67 -13.38
N GLU A 82 13.24 20.88 -12.13
CA GLU A 82 13.95 22.10 -11.74
C GLU A 82 15.27 22.32 -12.51
N MET A 83 15.97 21.24 -12.88
CA MET A 83 17.17 21.33 -13.71
C MET A 83 16.84 21.69 -15.16
N ASN A 84 15.76 21.12 -15.72
CA ASN A 84 15.35 21.39 -17.10
C ASN A 84 14.88 22.84 -17.27
N ASP A 85 14.18 23.38 -16.27
CA ASP A 85 13.66 24.76 -16.27
C ASP A 85 14.77 25.83 -16.17
N ARG A 86 15.93 25.48 -15.59
CA ARG A 86 17.12 26.37 -15.54
C ARG A 86 18.00 26.30 -16.79
N SER A 87 17.71 25.36 -17.69
CA SER A 87 18.53 25.08 -18.88
C SER A 87 17.92 25.63 -20.17
N GLY A 88 16.66 26.10 -20.12
CA GLY A 88 15.98 26.79 -21.21
C GLY A 88 16.00 28.30 -20.99
#